data_AF-A0A957WLZ8-F1
#
_entry.id   AF-A0A957WLZ8-F1
#
_cell.length_a   1.000
_cell.length_b   1.000
_cell.length_c   1.000
_cell.angle_alpha   90.00
_cell.angle_beta   90.00
_cell.angle_gamma   90.00
#
_symmetry.space_group_name_H-M   'P 1'
#
loop_
_entity.id
_entity.type
_entity.pdbx_description
1 polymer ?
#
loop_
_entity_poly.entity_id
_entity_poly.type
_entity_poly.pdbx_seq_one_letter_code
_entity_poly.pdbx_strand_id
1 'polypeptide(L)'
;MDLRPLANEYTIGLNRIYLLFDEIGFTTTYHVTINKLVVEQCAQDIAQIKAPKFISWETRDLIPFNDDMIFLRSLFHPHFSKDPMVGIWEGSTVTYAAMQVAHFLGFHEVILIGVDHNFETKGPANQEVVTEDEDPNHFAPNYFGKGFRWQLPDLYRSEIAYRLARLAFEQNNREIVDATVGGKLDVFRKANYEELLQGNKDK
;
A
#
# COMPACT_ATOMS: atom_id res chain seq x y z
N MET A 1 -7.43 -0.69 -16.71
CA MET A 1 -6.48 -1.82 -16.64
C MET A 1 -7.20 -2.99 -16.00
N ASP A 2 -7.07 -4.20 -16.52
CA ASP A 2 -7.79 -5.37 -16.00
C ASP A 2 -6.97 -6.06 -14.89
N LEU A 3 -7.48 -6.07 -13.65
CA LEU A 3 -6.81 -6.67 -12.49
C LEU A 3 -7.13 -8.16 -12.29
N ARG A 4 -8.12 -8.71 -12.99
CA ARG A 4 -8.58 -10.11 -12.82
C ARG A 4 -7.47 -11.16 -12.97
N PRO A 5 -6.45 -10.99 -13.85
CA PRO A 5 -5.35 -11.95 -13.94
C PRO A 5 -4.55 -12.14 -12.64
N LEU A 6 -4.55 -11.15 -11.74
CA LEU A 6 -3.85 -11.20 -10.45
C LEU A 6 -4.49 -12.16 -9.45
N ALA A 7 -5.67 -12.72 -9.74
CA ALA A 7 -6.32 -13.73 -8.90
C ALA A 7 -5.46 -15.00 -8.70
N ASN A 8 -4.49 -15.24 -9.58
CA ASN A 8 -3.56 -16.37 -9.49
C ASN A 8 -2.18 -15.98 -8.93
N GLU A 9 -2.02 -14.73 -8.47
CA GLU A 9 -0.77 -14.20 -7.95
C GLU A 9 -0.87 -13.91 -6.45
N TYR A 10 0.27 -13.80 -5.78
CA TYR A 10 0.30 -13.24 -4.43
C TYR A 10 0.07 -11.73 -4.49
N THR A 11 -0.94 -11.24 -3.76
CA THR A 11 -1.27 -9.81 -3.74
C THR A 11 -1.14 -9.23 -2.34
N ILE A 12 -0.65 -7.99 -2.27
CA ILE A 12 -0.65 -7.17 -1.05
C ILE A 12 -1.56 -5.98 -1.28
N GLY A 13 -2.76 -6.07 -0.73
CA GLY A 13 -3.77 -5.03 -0.81
C GLY A 13 -3.53 -3.90 0.19
N LEU A 14 -3.70 -2.64 -0.23
CA LEU A 14 -3.39 -1.47 0.60
C LEU A 14 -4.65 -0.70 0.99
N ASN A 15 -4.73 -0.27 2.26
CA ASN A 15 -5.80 0.60 2.77
C ASN A 15 -7.20 0.11 2.31
N ARG A 16 -7.91 0.92 1.53
CA ARG A 16 -9.28 0.65 1.10
C ARG A 16 -9.41 -0.13 -0.21
N ILE A 17 -8.39 -0.92 -0.59
CA ILE A 17 -8.43 -1.78 -1.79
C ILE A 17 -9.64 -2.71 -1.85
N TYR A 18 -10.22 -3.06 -0.70
CA TYR A 18 -11.40 -3.91 -0.59
C TYR A 18 -12.63 -3.36 -1.33
N LEU A 19 -12.65 -2.05 -1.62
CA LEU A 19 -13.69 -1.43 -2.46
C LEU A 19 -13.71 -1.97 -3.90
N LEU A 20 -12.63 -2.60 -4.37
CA LEU A 20 -12.56 -3.23 -5.70
C LEU A 20 -12.93 -4.72 -5.71
N PHE A 21 -13.02 -5.39 -4.56
CA PHE A 21 -13.09 -6.86 -4.53
C PHE A 21 -14.29 -7.43 -5.29
N ASP A 22 -15.46 -6.78 -5.20
CA ASP A 22 -16.65 -7.20 -5.93
C ASP A 22 -16.50 -7.01 -7.45
N GLU A 23 -15.81 -5.95 -7.88
CA GLU A 23 -15.58 -5.64 -9.30
C GLU A 23 -14.57 -6.62 -9.93
N ILE A 24 -13.47 -6.89 -9.24
CA ILE A 24 -12.38 -7.74 -9.75
C ILE A 24 -12.66 -9.23 -9.53
N GLY A 25 -13.61 -9.59 -8.67
CA GLY A 25 -14.04 -10.97 -8.44
C GLY A 25 -13.08 -11.81 -7.61
N PHE A 26 -12.10 -11.19 -6.93
CA PHE A 26 -11.20 -11.85 -5.98
C PHE A 26 -10.75 -10.87 -4.88
N THR A 27 -10.23 -11.40 -3.77
CA THR A 27 -9.73 -10.62 -2.62
C THR A 27 -8.21 -10.43 -2.69
N THR A 28 -7.54 -10.20 -1.56
CA THR A 28 -6.07 -10.13 -1.51
C THR A 28 -5.46 -11.25 -0.67
N THR A 29 -4.17 -11.57 -0.88
CA THR A 29 -3.45 -12.57 -0.08
C THR A 29 -2.96 -12.00 1.25
N TYR A 30 -2.55 -10.73 1.26
CA TYR A 30 -2.15 -9.99 2.44
C TYR A 30 -2.74 -8.58 2.38
N HIS A 31 -3.04 -7.99 3.52
CA HIS A 31 -3.55 -6.62 3.59
C HIS A 31 -2.66 -5.76 4.47
N VAL A 32 -2.43 -4.50 4.10
CA VAL A 32 -1.62 -3.55 4.87
C VAL A 32 -2.38 -2.24 5.03
N THR A 33 -2.53 -1.77 6.27
CA THR A 33 -3.09 -0.45 6.59
C THR A 33 -2.41 0.11 7.82
N ILE A 34 -1.69 1.24 7.65
CA ILE A 34 -0.95 1.88 8.76
C ILE A 34 -1.52 3.26 9.13
N ASN A 35 -2.24 3.91 8.21
CA ASN A 35 -2.76 5.26 8.44
C ASN A 35 -3.87 5.23 9.49
N LYS A 36 -3.68 5.96 10.60
CA LYS A 36 -4.63 6.03 11.71
C LYS A 36 -6.04 6.43 11.29
N LEU A 37 -6.19 7.45 10.43
CA LEU A 37 -7.51 7.94 10.01
C LEU A 37 -8.25 6.89 9.16
N VAL A 38 -7.51 6.13 8.34
CA VAL A 38 -8.07 5.02 7.58
C VAL A 38 -8.51 3.90 8.53
N VAL A 39 -7.67 3.49 9.49
CA VAL A 39 -8.06 2.45 10.46
C VAL A 39 -9.28 2.89 11.27
N GLU A 40 -9.29 4.11 11.78
CA GLU A 40 -10.38 4.65 12.60
C GLU A 40 -11.73 4.66 11.86
N GLN A 41 -11.74 5.12 10.60
CA GLN A 41 -12.98 5.31 9.84
C GLN A 41 -13.41 4.06 9.06
N CYS A 42 -12.50 3.10 8.83
CA CYS A 42 -12.75 1.88 8.05
C CYS A 42 -12.57 0.60 8.88
N ALA A 43 -12.56 0.70 10.21
CA ALA A 43 -12.26 -0.39 11.14
C ALA A 43 -13.07 -1.67 10.86
N GLN A 44 -14.38 -1.52 10.63
CA GLN A 44 -15.27 -2.66 10.38
C GLN A 44 -14.97 -3.33 9.05
N ASP A 45 -14.83 -2.56 7.97
CA ASP A 45 -14.50 -3.10 6.65
C ASP A 45 -13.16 -3.84 6.67
N ILE A 46 -12.13 -3.23 7.27
CA ILE A 46 -10.80 -3.82 7.39
C ILE A 46 -10.87 -5.13 8.19
N ALA A 47 -11.62 -5.17 9.28
CA ALA A 47 -11.78 -6.39 10.07
C ALA A 47 -12.46 -7.54 9.32
N GLN A 48 -13.30 -7.25 8.32
CA GLN A 48 -13.96 -8.28 7.50
C GLN A 48 -13.06 -8.88 6.41
N ILE A 49 -11.88 -8.30 6.15
CA ILE A 49 -10.94 -8.84 5.15
C ILE A 49 -10.38 -10.17 5.65
N LYS A 50 -10.67 -11.25 4.91
CA LYS A 50 -10.25 -12.63 5.20
C LYS A 50 -8.85 -12.93 4.65
N ALA A 51 -7.86 -12.20 5.13
CA ALA A 51 -6.44 -12.37 4.80
C ALA A 51 -5.60 -11.91 6.00
N PRO A 52 -4.36 -12.36 6.18
CA PRO A 52 -3.46 -11.76 7.16
C PRO A 52 -3.30 -10.25 6.91
N LYS A 53 -3.54 -9.45 7.95
CA LYS A 53 -3.59 -7.99 7.92
C LYS A 53 -2.49 -7.42 8.78
N PHE A 54 -1.64 -6.59 8.18
CA PHE A 54 -0.61 -5.84 8.87
C PHE A 54 -1.12 -4.44 9.18
N ILE A 55 -1.29 -4.14 10.47
CA ILE A 55 -1.93 -2.92 10.96
C ILE A 55 -1.01 -2.17 11.91
N SER A 56 -1.01 -0.84 11.91
CA SER A 56 -0.24 -0.06 12.90
C SER A 56 -0.67 -0.41 14.34
N TRP A 57 0.29 -0.75 15.20
CA TRP A 57 0.09 -1.09 16.61
C TRP A 57 -0.58 0.04 17.39
N GLU A 58 -0.31 1.29 17.01
CA GLU A 58 -0.84 2.51 17.61
C GLU A 58 -2.36 2.64 17.41
N THR A 59 -2.92 1.88 16.45
CA THR A 59 -4.35 1.90 16.09
C THR A 59 -5.12 0.68 16.62
N ARG A 60 -4.46 -0.24 17.35
CA ARG A 60 -5.06 -1.51 17.81
C ARG A 60 -6.33 -1.34 18.65
N ASP A 61 -6.48 -0.23 19.35
CA ASP A 61 -7.65 0.07 20.20
C ASP A 61 -8.81 0.69 19.38
N LEU A 62 -8.59 0.98 18.10
CA LEU A 62 -9.58 1.59 17.18
C LEU A 62 -10.24 0.57 16.25
N ILE A 63 -9.77 -0.68 16.24
CA ILE A 63 -10.24 -1.73 15.34
C ILE A 63 -10.65 -2.99 16.12
N PRO A 64 -11.76 -3.65 15.77
CA PRO A 64 -12.11 -4.92 16.39
C PRO A 64 -11.06 -5.99 16.03
N PHE A 65 -10.37 -6.49 17.05
CA PHE A 65 -9.35 -7.52 16.89
C PHE A 65 -9.92 -8.81 16.29
N ASN A 66 -9.13 -9.47 15.44
CA ASN A 66 -9.33 -10.86 15.05
C ASN A 66 -7.98 -11.55 14.77
N ASP A 67 -7.99 -12.88 14.68
CA ASP A 67 -6.78 -13.71 14.61
C ASP A 67 -5.94 -13.49 13.34
N ASP A 68 -6.53 -12.87 12.31
CA ASP A 68 -5.84 -12.51 11.09
C ASP A 68 -5.06 -11.18 11.22
N MET A 69 -5.02 -10.54 12.40
CA MET A 69 -4.33 -9.24 12.61
C MET A 69 -2.93 -9.40 13.17
N ILE A 70 -1.97 -8.81 12.47
CA ILE A 70 -0.56 -8.67 12.89
C ILE A 70 -0.30 -7.18 13.06
N PHE A 71 0.07 -6.78 14.28
CA PHE A 71 0.34 -5.38 14.56
C PHE A 71 1.82 -5.03 14.36
N LEU A 72 2.06 -4.00 13.54
CA LEU A 72 3.37 -3.46 13.23
C LEU A 72 3.66 -2.26 14.14
N ARG A 73 4.82 -2.25 14.78
CA ARG A 73 5.29 -1.12 15.59
C ARG A 73 5.94 -0.07 14.70
N SER A 74 5.55 1.19 14.84
CA SER A 74 6.17 2.27 14.08
C SER A 74 7.46 2.76 14.76
N LEU A 75 8.48 2.98 13.94
CA LEU A 75 9.78 3.52 14.29
C LEU A 75 9.92 4.92 13.68
N PHE A 76 10.58 5.83 14.39
CA PHE A 76 10.55 7.27 14.08
C PHE A 76 11.80 7.80 13.36
N HIS A 77 12.61 6.92 12.75
CA HIS A 77 13.79 7.31 11.98
C HIS A 77 13.80 6.66 10.59
N PRO A 78 14.30 7.35 9.55
CA PRO A 78 14.42 6.79 8.21
C PRO A 78 15.26 5.52 8.18
N HIS A 79 14.65 4.39 7.81
CA HIS A 79 15.32 3.12 7.55
C HIS A 79 14.38 2.17 6.82
N PHE A 80 14.93 1.17 6.13
CA PHE A 80 14.16 0.04 5.61
C PHE A 80 14.26 -1.13 6.60
N SER A 81 13.14 -1.55 7.18
CA SER A 81 13.12 -2.72 8.05
C SER A 81 13.09 -4.01 7.23
N LYS A 82 14.11 -4.85 7.43
CA LYS A 82 14.13 -6.23 6.90
C LYS A 82 13.41 -7.23 7.82
N ASP A 83 13.03 -6.78 9.03
CA ASP A 83 12.32 -7.56 10.02
C ASP A 83 11.25 -6.68 10.70
N PRO A 84 10.00 -6.67 10.18
CA PRO A 84 8.89 -5.91 10.75
C PRO A 84 8.56 -6.27 12.21
N MET A 85 9.10 -7.37 12.75
CA MET A 85 8.90 -7.73 14.16
C MET A 85 9.65 -6.82 15.13
N VAL A 86 10.74 -6.18 14.68
CA VAL A 86 11.42 -5.14 15.46
C VAL A 86 10.83 -3.75 15.23
N GLY A 87 9.89 -3.63 14.30
CA GLY A 87 9.22 -2.41 13.88
C GLY A 87 9.53 -2.03 12.44
N ILE A 88 8.79 -1.05 11.94
CA ILE A 88 8.90 -0.51 10.58
C ILE A 88 8.99 1.02 10.63
N TRP A 89 9.61 1.62 9.62
CA TRP A 89 9.39 3.04 9.36
C TRP A 89 8.34 3.18 8.24
N GLU A 90 7.31 3.97 8.47
CA GLU A 90 6.19 4.07 7.52
C GLU A 90 6.53 4.88 6.26
N GLY A 91 7.57 5.71 6.29
CA GLY A 91 8.01 6.47 5.11
C GLY A 91 6.98 7.45 4.55
N SER A 92 5.95 7.81 5.32
CA SER A 92 4.78 8.60 4.89
C SER A 92 3.95 7.96 3.76
N THR A 93 4.02 6.64 3.58
CA THR A 93 3.19 5.93 2.59
C THR A 93 2.96 4.48 2.99
N VAL A 94 1.71 4.01 2.92
CA VAL A 94 1.38 2.60 3.17
C VAL A 94 2.09 1.64 2.22
N THR A 95 2.38 2.09 1.00
CA THR A 95 3.12 1.34 -0.01
C THR A 95 4.51 0.97 0.49
N TYR A 96 5.17 1.85 1.23
CA TYR A 96 6.50 1.58 1.78
C TYR A 96 6.49 0.59 2.96
N ALA A 97 5.45 0.63 3.80
CA ALA A 97 5.25 -0.40 4.82
C ALA A 97 5.01 -1.77 4.16
N ALA A 98 4.20 -1.82 3.10
CA ALA A 98 3.97 -3.04 2.34
C ALA A 98 5.25 -3.59 1.68
N MET A 99 6.17 -2.74 1.22
CA MET A 99 7.47 -3.18 0.70
C MET A 99 8.33 -3.86 1.78
N GLN A 100 8.32 -3.36 3.02
CA GLN A 100 9.04 -3.98 4.15
C GLN A 100 8.43 -5.34 4.51
N VAL A 101 7.09 -5.42 4.52
CA VAL A 101 6.36 -6.69 4.71
C VAL A 101 6.69 -7.68 3.59
N ALA A 102 6.64 -7.26 2.32
CA ALA A 102 6.94 -8.12 1.17
C ALA A 102 8.38 -8.66 1.23
N HIS A 103 9.33 -7.82 1.62
CA HIS A 103 10.72 -8.23 1.80
C HIS A 103 10.86 -9.29 2.89
N PHE A 104 10.23 -9.08 4.04
CA PHE A 104 10.25 -10.04 5.15
C PHE A 104 9.62 -11.38 4.78
N LEU A 105 8.50 -11.36 4.06
CA LEU A 105 7.83 -12.57 3.57
C LEU A 105 8.63 -13.34 2.52
N GLY A 106 9.75 -12.78 2.03
CA GLY A 106 10.68 -13.46 1.13
C GLY A 106 10.40 -13.23 -0.35
N PHE A 107 9.50 -12.32 -0.72
CA PHE A 107 9.25 -11.99 -2.13
C PHE A 107 10.52 -11.49 -2.80
N HIS A 108 10.83 -12.09 -3.96
CA HIS A 108 12.00 -11.77 -4.77
C HIS A 108 11.70 -10.67 -5.80
N GLU A 109 10.51 -10.66 -6.36
CA GLU A 109 10.01 -9.67 -7.30
C GLU A 109 8.72 -9.08 -6.75
N VAL A 110 8.63 -7.74 -6.71
CA VAL A 110 7.44 -7.01 -6.27
C VAL A 110 7.02 -6.05 -7.37
N ILE A 111 5.80 -6.20 -7.85
CA ILE A 111 5.22 -5.37 -8.91
C ILE A 111 4.28 -4.35 -8.28
N LEU A 112 4.56 -3.07 -8.47
CA LEU A 112 3.69 -1.98 -8.03
C LEU A 112 2.62 -1.71 -9.07
N ILE A 113 1.38 -1.56 -8.59
CA ILE A 113 0.20 -1.27 -9.39
C ILE A 113 -0.61 -0.21 -8.65
N GLY A 114 -0.98 0.88 -9.33
CA GLY A 114 -1.79 1.97 -8.76
C GLY A 114 -0.99 2.95 -7.89
N VAL A 115 0.31 3.12 -8.15
CA VAL A 115 1.15 4.13 -7.49
C VAL A 115 1.27 5.37 -8.38
N ASP A 116 0.18 6.13 -8.49
CA ASP A 116 0.08 7.25 -9.43
C ASP A 116 1.10 8.35 -9.15
N HIS A 117 1.43 8.56 -7.86
CA HIS A 117 2.38 9.58 -7.37
C HIS A 117 2.07 10.98 -7.92
N ASN A 118 0.78 11.27 -8.10
CA ASN A 118 0.28 12.53 -8.60
C ASN A 118 -1.01 12.87 -7.84
N PHE A 119 -1.08 14.07 -7.27
CA PHE A 119 -2.22 14.51 -6.45
C PHE A 119 -2.63 15.91 -6.87
N GLU A 120 -3.92 16.10 -7.12
CA GLU A 120 -4.51 17.39 -7.46
C GLU A 120 -4.54 18.31 -6.24
N THR A 121 -4.91 17.75 -5.09
CA THR A 121 -4.99 18.49 -3.83
C THR A 121 -3.60 18.90 -3.35
N LYS A 122 -3.41 20.19 -3.07
CA LYS A 122 -2.14 20.77 -2.61
C LYS A 122 -2.26 21.29 -1.17
N GLY A 123 -1.20 21.15 -0.41
CA GLY A 123 -1.07 21.72 0.92
C GLY A 123 0.14 21.18 1.67
N PRO A 124 0.36 21.62 2.92
CA PRO A 124 1.38 21.08 3.81
C PRO A 124 1.32 19.55 3.91
N ALA A 125 2.49 18.92 3.84
CA ALA A 125 2.64 17.48 3.93
C ALA A 125 2.07 16.92 5.24
N ASN A 126 1.32 15.82 5.16
CA ASN A 126 0.64 15.15 6.26
C ASN A 126 -0.43 15.99 6.99
N GLN A 127 -0.83 17.15 6.44
CA GLN A 127 -1.94 17.92 6.98
C GLN A 127 -3.24 17.11 6.89
N GLU A 128 -3.94 16.99 8.01
CA GLU A 128 -5.30 16.44 8.04
C GLU A 128 -6.26 17.40 7.33
N VAL A 129 -7.03 16.84 6.40
CA VAL A 129 -8.07 17.51 5.63
C VAL A 129 -9.34 16.67 5.65
N VAL A 130 -10.48 17.29 5.37
CA VAL A 130 -11.77 16.62 5.23
C VAL A 130 -12.19 16.71 3.77
N THR A 131 -12.64 15.60 3.19
CA THR A 131 -13.19 15.62 1.83
C THR A 131 -14.56 16.30 1.83
N GLU A 132 -14.72 17.35 1.04
CA GLU A 132 -15.99 18.07 0.89
C GLU A 132 -16.88 17.49 -0.24
N ASP A 133 -16.26 16.94 -1.29
CA ASP A 133 -16.90 16.42 -2.50
C ASP A 133 -16.42 14.99 -2.84
N GLU A 134 -16.38 14.57 -4.12
CA GLU A 134 -15.81 13.28 -4.54
C GLU A 134 -14.27 13.29 -4.49
N ASP A 135 -13.65 12.11 -4.39
CA ASP A 135 -12.20 11.96 -4.35
C ASP A 135 -11.62 11.74 -5.77
N PRO A 136 -10.92 12.72 -6.37
CA PRO A 136 -10.34 12.57 -7.70
C PRO A 136 -8.98 11.85 -7.70
N ASN A 137 -8.38 11.58 -6.53
CA ASN A 137 -6.99 11.13 -6.43
C ASN A 137 -6.85 9.61 -6.28
N HIS A 138 -7.95 8.86 -6.18
CA HIS A 138 -7.95 7.42 -5.94
C HIS A 138 -8.86 6.68 -6.93
N PHE A 139 -8.70 5.36 -7.00
CA PHE A 139 -9.41 4.53 -7.99
C PHE A 139 -10.94 4.52 -7.84
N ALA A 140 -11.46 4.86 -6.66
CA ALA A 140 -12.90 4.89 -6.40
C ALA A 140 -13.32 6.32 -6.02
N PRO A 141 -14.38 6.89 -6.63
CA PRO A 141 -14.85 8.24 -6.30
C PRO A 141 -15.22 8.44 -4.82
N ASN A 142 -15.60 7.35 -4.14
CA ASN A 142 -15.92 7.33 -2.71
C ASN A 142 -14.76 6.81 -1.83
N TYR A 143 -13.53 6.72 -2.36
CA TYR A 143 -12.34 6.26 -1.63
C TYR A 143 -12.01 7.17 -0.45
N PHE A 144 -12.17 8.48 -0.58
CA PHE A 144 -12.32 9.39 0.54
C PHE A 144 -13.61 10.19 0.34
N GLY A 145 -14.75 9.52 0.43
CA GLY A 145 -16.06 10.16 0.25
C GLY A 145 -16.31 11.33 1.21
N LYS A 146 -17.35 12.11 0.92
CA LYS A 146 -17.71 13.30 1.70
C LYS A 146 -17.68 13.08 3.22
N GLY A 147 -16.99 13.96 3.92
CA GLY A 147 -16.79 13.92 5.38
C GLY A 147 -15.62 13.04 5.84
N PHE A 148 -14.94 12.33 4.94
CA PHE A 148 -13.80 11.49 5.31
C PHE A 148 -12.59 12.35 5.66
N ARG A 149 -11.95 12.05 6.79
CA ARG A 149 -10.71 12.70 7.22
C ARG A 149 -9.50 11.93 6.67
N TRP A 150 -8.60 12.62 5.98
CA TRP A 150 -7.39 12.03 5.43
C TRP A 150 -6.22 13.00 5.48
N GLN A 151 -5.02 12.53 5.17
CA GLN A 151 -3.80 13.34 5.22
C GLN A 151 -3.26 13.60 3.82
N LEU A 152 -2.89 14.85 3.55
CA LEU A 152 -2.20 15.22 2.31
C LEU A 152 -0.86 14.47 2.20
N PRO A 153 -0.48 14.02 0.99
CA PRO A 153 0.70 13.19 0.79
C PRO A 153 2.00 13.96 1.07
N ASP A 154 2.98 13.25 1.62
CA ASP A 154 4.36 13.72 1.73
C ASP A 154 5.22 13.04 0.66
N LEU A 155 5.15 13.57 -0.56
CA LEU A 155 5.83 12.97 -1.73
C LEU A 155 7.35 12.95 -1.55
N TYR A 156 7.92 13.99 -0.96
CA TYR A 156 9.35 14.08 -0.71
C TYR A 156 9.82 12.96 0.24
N ARG A 157 9.14 12.78 1.38
CA ARG A 157 9.48 11.70 2.32
C ARG A 157 9.19 10.32 1.72
N SER A 158 8.11 10.19 0.97
CA SER A 158 7.77 8.94 0.26
C SER A 158 8.86 8.54 -0.73
N GLU A 159 9.43 9.49 -1.48
CA GLU A 159 10.53 9.20 -2.40
C GLU A 159 11.83 8.78 -1.70
N ILE A 160 12.16 9.40 -0.55
CA ILE A 160 13.28 8.93 0.29
C ILE A 160 13.04 7.48 0.69
N ALA A 161 11.82 7.16 1.14
CA ALA A 161 11.44 5.82 1.53
C ALA A 161 11.55 4.83 0.36
N TYR A 162 10.97 5.15 -0.80
CA TYR A 162 11.06 4.30 -1.99
C TYR A 162 12.51 4.04 -2.43
N ARG A 163 13.41 5.02 -2.32
CA ARG A 163 14.84 4.83 -2.63
C ARG A 163 15.51 3.87 -1.63
N LEU A 164 15.15 3.93 -0.35
CA LEU A 164 15.63 2.97 0.66
C LEU A 164 15.09 1.56 0.38
N ALA A 165 13.82 1.42 -0.02
CA ALA A 165 13.26 0.12 -0.41
C ALA A 165 14.00 -0.46 -1.61
N ARG A 166 14.20 0.33 -2.66
CA ARG A 166 14.95 -0.11 -3.85
C ARG A 166 16.32 -0.65 -3.46
N LEU A 167 17.09 0.12 -2.68
CA LEU A 167 18.42 -0.28 -2.23
C LEU A 167 18.38 -1.59 -1.42
N ALA A 168 17.42 -1.76 -0.51
CA ALA A 168 17.32 -2.94 0.33
C ALA A 168 16.94 -4.21 -0.45
N PHE A 169 16.13 -4.08 -1.49
CA PHE A 169 15.82 -5.16 -2.42
C PHE A 169 17.04 -5.51 -3.28
N GLU A 170 17.67 -4.53 -3.92
CA GLU A 170 18.85 -4.72 -4.78
C GLU A 170 20.01 -5.40 -4.03
N GLN A 171 20.28 -4.98 -2.78
CA GLN A 171 21.31 -5.60 -1.93
C GLN A 171 21.10 -7.08 -1.64
N ASN A 172 19.85 -7.55 -1.73
CA ASN A 172 19.48 -8.94 -1.50
C ASN A 172 19.21 -9.68 -2.83
N ASN A 173 19.63 -9.12 -3.97
CA ASN A 173 19.33 -9.60 -5.31
C ASN A 173 17.82 -9.77 -5.54
N ARG A 174 17.02 -8.78 -5.15
CA ARG A 174 15.56 -8.74 -5.33
C ARG A 174 15.19 -7.47 -6.11
N GLU A 175 14.01 -7.44 -6.71
CA GLU A 175 13.58 -6.31 -7.53
C GLU A 175 12.20 -5.78 -7.11
N ILE A 176 12.04 -4.46 -7.19
CA ILE A 176 10.75 -3.79 -7.23
C ILE A 176 10.60 -3.12 -8.60
N VAL A 177 9.52 -3.43 -9.30
CA VAL A 177 9.17 -2.82 -10.59
C VAL A 177 7.87 -2.06 -10.47
N ASP A 178 7.71 -1.00 -11.25
CA ASP A 178 6.48 -0.21 -11.28
C ASP A 178 5.74 -0.41 -12.60
N ALA A 179 4.60 -1.11 -12.52
CA ALA A 179 3.69 -1.37 -13.63
C ALA A 179 2.45 -0.44 -13.60
N THR A 180 2.49 0.64 -12.82
CA THR A 180 1.40 1.61 -12.76
C THR A 180 1.26 2.34 -14.09
N VAL A 181 0.09 2.18 -14.73
CA VAL A 181 -0.24 2.86 -15.99
C VAL A 181 -0.33 4.37 -15.75
N GLY A 182 0.56 5.14 -16.38
CA GLY A 182 0.56 6.61 -16.30
C GLY A 182 1.13 7.20 -14.99
N GLY A 183 1.56 6.36 -14.05
CA GLY A 183 2.11 6.79 -12.76
C GLY A 183 3.41 7.58 -12.90
N LYS A 184 3.57 8.60 -12.05
CA LYS A 184 4.66 9.60 -12.10
C LYS A 184 5.85 9.27 -11.20
N LEU A 185 5.83 8.12 -10.52
CA LEU A 185 6.94 7.70 -9.67
C LEU A 185 8.14 7.23 -10.51
N ASP A 186 9.29 7.90 -10.38
CA ASP A 186 10.50 7.59 -11.18
C ASP A 186 11.62 6.91 -10.37
N VAL A 187 11.29 6.31 -9.23
CA VAL A 187 12.27 5.61 -8.37
C VAL A 187 12.56 4.19 -8.85
N PHE A 188 11.54 3.48 -9.31
CA PHE A 188 11.61 2.08 -9.73
C PHE A 188 11.62 1.95 -11.25
N ARG A 189 12.16 0.83 -11.75
CA ARG A 189 12.11 0.51 -13.18
C ARG A 189 10.65 0.36 -13.61
N LYS A 190 10.25 1.07 -14.67
CA LYS A 190 8.92 0.92 -15.27
C LYS A 190 8.81 -0.39 -16.03
N ALA A 191 7.64 -1.01 -15.98
CA ALA A 191 7.30 -2.22 -16.73
C ALA A 191 5.90 -2.11 -17.32
N ASN A 192 5.66 -2.78 -18.45
CA ASN A 192 4.31 -2.93 -18.99
C ASN A 192 3.58 -4.06 -18.24
N TYR A 193 2.38 -3.77 -17.75
CA TYR A 193 1.57 -4.70 -16.97
C TYR A 193 1.16 -5.94 -17.79
N GLU A 194 0.72 -5.75 -19.02
CA GLU A 194 0.25 -6.84 -19.88
C GLU A 194 1.39 -7.81 -20.26
N GLU A 195 2.61 -7.30 -20.47
CA GLU A 195 3.81 -8.10 -20.76
C GLU A 195 4.23 -8.94 -19.56
N LEU A 196 4.21 -8.38 -18.34
CA LEU A 196 4.56 -9.12 -17.11
C LEU A 196 3.65 -10.33 -16.90
N LEU A 197 2.35 -10.17 -17.14
CA LEU A 197 1.38 -11.25 -16.99
C LEU A 197 1.47 -12.34 -18.07
N GLN A 198 2.05 -12.04 -19.23
CA GLN A 198 2.31 -13.04 -20.26
C GLN A 198 3.55 -13.85 -19.91
N GLY A 199 4.63 -13.20 -19.49
CA GLY A 199 5.88 -13.87 -19.11
C GLY A 199 5.77 -14.81 -17.90
N ASN A 200 4.82 -14.56 -16.99
CA ASN A 200 4.57 -15.45 -15.85
C ASN A 200 3.79 -16.72 -16.21
N LYS A 201 3.04 -16.74 -17.32
CA LYS A 201 2.30 -17.94 -17.76
C LYS A 201 3.21 -19.00 -18.40
N ASP A 202 4.40 -18.59 -18.83
CA ASP A 202 5.38 -19.44 -19.51
C ASP A 202 6.48 -19.99 -18.57
N LYS A 203 6.40 -19.70 -17.26
CA LYS A 203 7.28 -20.24 -16.20
C LYS A 203 6.56 -21.33 -15.39
#